data_AF-A0A0W0HVP6-F1
#
_entry.id   AF-A0A0W0HVP6-F1
#
_cell.length_a   1.000
_cell.length_b   1.000
_cell.length_c   1.000
_cell.angle_alpha   90.00
_cell.angle_beta   90.00
_cell.angle_gamma   90.00
#
_symmetry.space_group_name_H-M   'P 1'
#
loop_
_entity.id
_entity.type
_entity.pdbx_description
1 polymer ?
#
loop_
_entity_poly.entity_id
_entity_poly.type
_entity_poly.pdbx_seq_one_letter_code
_entity_poly.pdbx_strand_id
1 'polypeptide(L)'
;MATESSFKGSATLKVTYKGKPHLDFDLDKVEGAANNFVAFDKDGKTILSIVYPRDVEDGETYPFEYPASHAWGLQFYGDGDARGLDGKVTVVASDDGDHQTITIDAKYQKVAGKEYVFKGSAVIQYIP
;
A
#
# COMPACT_ATOMS: atom_id res chain seq x y z
N MET A 1 6.60 21.97 -7.63
CA MET A 1 7.17 21.55 -6.34
C MET A 1 6.21 20.54 -5.77
N ALA A 2 6.60 19.27 -5.67
CA ALA A 2 5.84 18.32 -4.87
C ALA A 2 6.06 18.74 -3.42
N THR A 3 5.01 19.22 -2.76
CA THR A 3 5.03 19.44 -1.32
C THR A 3 5.40 18.11 -0.69
N GLU A 4 6.49 18.08 0.10
CA GLU A 4 6.84 16.87 0.84
C GLU A 4 5.62 16.41 1.65
N SER A 5 5.27 15.13 1.55
CA SER A 5 4.20 14.54 2.35
C SER A 5 4.52 14.72 3.83
N SER A 6 3.59 15.31 4.58
CA SER A 6 3.71 15.49 6.03
C SER A 6 3.65 14.16 6.79
N PHE A 7 3.07 13.09 6.21
CA PHE A 7 3.07 11.77 6.84
C PHE A 7 4.39 11.02 6.56
N LYS A 8 4.96 10.40 7.62
CA LYS A 8 6.13 9.51 7.54
C LYS A 8 5.90 8.24 8.36
N GLY A 9 6.65 7.18 8.07
CA GLY A 9 6.51 5.91 8.76
C GLY A 9 7.26 4.79 8.05
N SER A 10 6.77 3.56 8.19
CA SER A 10 7.34 2.39 7.53
C SER A 10 6.27 1.43 7.06
N ALA A 11 6.65 0.55 6.12
CA ALA A 11 5.81 -0.50 5.61
C ALA A 11 6.57 -1.79 5.40
N THR A 12 5.86 -2.90 5.51
CA THR A 12 6.34 -4.22 5.11
C THR A 12 5.42 -4.78 4.04
N LEU A 13 5.99 -5.45 3.03
CA LEU A 13 5.24 -6.10 1.97
C LEU A 13 5.87 -7.44 1.61
N LYS A 14 5.12 -8.51 1.81
CA LYS A 14 5.53 -9.88 1.53
C LYS A 14 4.77 -10.40 0.33
N VAL A 15 5.52 -10.94 -0.62
CA VAL A 15 4.97 -11.58 -1.83
C VAL A 15 5.24 -13.07 -1.76
N THR A 16 4.20 -13.87 -1.94
CA THR A 16 4.32 -15.32 -2.08
C THR A 16 3.86 -15.79 -3.45
N TYR A 17 4.51 -16.85 -3.94
CA TYR A 17 4.15 -17.53 -5.18
C TYR A 17 4.05 -19.02 -4.90
N LYS A 18 2.90 -19.64 -5.25
CA LYS A 18 2.61 -21.05 -4.92
C LYS A 18 2.81 -21.38 -3.43
N GLY A 19 2.41 -20.46 -2.55
CA GLY A 19 2.55 -20.60 -1.10
C GLY A 19 3.98 -20.51 -0.55
N LYS A 20 4.97 -20.19 -1.40
CA LYS A 20 6.36 -20.01 -0.98
C LYS A 20 6.75 -18.53 -0.98
N PRO A 21 7.59 -18.07 -0.04
CA PRO A 21 8.15 -16.72 -0.10
C PRO A 21 8.82 -16.45 -1.45
N HIS A 22 8.54 -15.29 -2.02
CA HIS A 22 9.05 -14.88 -3.32
C HIS A 22 9.84 -13.57 -3.24
N LEU A 23 9.22 -12.53 -2.67
CA LEU A 23 9.85 -11.23 -2.42
C LEU A 23 9.45 -10.76 -1.01
N ASP A 24 10.34 -10.00 -0.39
CA ASP A 24 10.10 -9.35 0.91
C ASP A 24 10.65 -7.93 0.82
N PHE A 25 9.87 -6.97 1.29
CA PHE A 25 10.20 -5.55 1.25
C PHE A 25 9.96 -4.96 2.63
N ASP A 26 11.04 -4.49 3.25
CA ASP A 26 11.01 -3.61 4.41
C ASP A 26 11.29 -2.18 3.92
N LEU A 27 10.31 -1.30 4.04
CA LEU A 27 10.26 0.02 3.41
C LEU A 27 10.24 1.10 4.50
N ASP A 28 11.40 1.67 4.79
CA ASP A 28 11.57 2.72 5.81
C ASP A 28 11.21 4.13 5.29
N LYS A 29 10.95 4.25 3.99
CA LYS A 29 10.49 5.48 3.36
C LYS A 29 9.08 5.29 2.83
N VAL A 30 8.14 6.01 3.43
CA VAL A 30 6.75 6.08 3.00
C VAL A 30 6.29 7.53 3.04
N GLU A 31 5.31 7.83 2.20
CA GLU A 31 4.62 9.10 2.09
C GLU A 31 3.12 8.81 2.09
N GLY A 32 2.30 9.72 2.62
CA GLY A 32 0.86 9.54 2.70
C GLY A 32 0.11 10.85 2.88
N ALA A 33 -1.19 10.80 2.62
CA ALA A 33 -2.14 11.85 2.89
C ALA A 33 -3.48 11.22 3.31
N ALA A 34 -4.51 12.06 3.48
CA ALA A 34 -5.85 11.59 3.84
C ALA A 34 -6.44 10.57 2.85
N ASN A 35 -5.99 10.57 1.58
CA ASN A 35 -6.54 9.73 0.51
C ASN A 35 -5.50 8.89 -0.24
N ASN A 36 -4.24 8.86 0.18
CA ASN A 36 -3.23 8.07 -0.48
C ASN A 36 -2.11 7.60 0.45
N PHE A 37 -1.40 6.57 -0.01
CA PHE A 37 -0.21 6.03 0.63
C PHE A 37 0.75 5.53 -0.44
N VAL A 38 2.03 5.85 -0.30
CA VAL A 38 3.10 5.44 -1.22
C VAL A 38 4.31 4.97 -0.41
N ALA A 39 4.87 3.82 -0.77
CA ALA A 39 6.09 3.30 -0.17
C ALA A 39 7.20 3.17 -1.20
N PHE A 40 8.44 3.46 -0.78
CA PHE A 40 9.60 3.57 -1.65
C PHE A 40 10.73 2.63 -1.22
N ASP A 41 11.52 2.17 -2.17
CA ASP A 41 12.79 1.50 -1.90
C ASP A 41 13.87 2.48 -1.43
N LYS A 42 15.03 1.93 -1.05
CA LYS A 42 16.21 2.68 -0.62
C LYS A 42 16.76 3.67 -1.66
N ASP A 43 16.45 3.45 -2.95
CA ASP A 43 16.90 4.28 -4.06
C ASP A 43 15.83 5.34 -4.43
N GLY A 44 14.74 5.41 -3.66
CA GLY A 44 13.64 6.36 -3.84
C GLY A 44 12.64 5.97 -4.91
N LYS A 45 12.66 4.72 -5.41
CA LYS A 45 11.68 4.23 -6.38
C LYS A 45 10.44 3.73 -5.66
N THR A 46 9.26 4.06 -6.18
CA THR A 46 7.99 3.54 -5.68
C THR A 46 7.97 2.01 -5.78
N ILE A 47 7.56 1.34 -4.71
CA ILE A 47 7.33 -0.10 -4.64
C ILE A 47 5.83 -0.41 -4.54
N LEU A 48 5.10 0.39 -3.77
CA LEU A 48 3.68 0.22 -3.50
C LEU A 48 3.01 1.59 -3.50
N SER A 49 1.84 1.69 -4.14
CA SER A 49 0.99 2.87 -4.12
C SER A 49 -0.46 2.46 -3.88
N ILE A 50 -1.15 3.21 -3.04
CA ILE A 50 -2.56 3.01 -2.70
C ILE A 50 -3.27 4.36 -2.80
N VAL A 51 -4.35 4.41 -3.55
CA VAL A 51 -5.28 5.55 -3.60
C VAL A 51 -6.59 5.11 -2.97
N TYR A 52 -6.96 5.75 -1.87
CA TYR A 52 -8.19 5.44 -1.15
C TYR A 52 -9.40 6.00 -1.94
N PRO A 53 -10.52 5.26 -2.01
CA PRO A 53 -11.74 5.73 -2.68
C PRO A 53 -12.38 6.97 -2.03
N ARG A 54 -12.07 7.23 -0.77
CA ARG A 54 -12.49 8.38 0.02
C ARG A 54 -11.41 8.74 1.03
N ASP A 55 -11.45 9.97 1.52
CA ASP A 55 -10.59 10.42 2.60
C ASP A 55 -10.86 9.59 3.87
N VAL A 56 -9.79 9.30 4.61
CA VAL A 56 -9.82 8.63 5.90
C VAL A 56 -9.99 9.69 6.98
N GLU A 57 -10.99 9.52 7.84
CA GLU A 57 -11.31 10.37 8.99
C GLU A 57 -10.99 9.64 10.30
N ASP A 58 -10.87 10.40 11.39
CA ASP A 58 -10.47 9.86 12.68
C ASP A 58 -11.48 8.85 13.26
N GLY A 59 -10.95 7.85 13.98
CA GLY A 59 -11.75 6.91 14.77
C GLY A 59 -12.50 5.84 13.96
N GLU A 60 -12.37 5.84 12.63
CA GLU A 60 -13.02 4.86 11.75
C GLU A 60 -12.03 3.81 11.21
N THR A 61 -12.56 2.60 10.96
CA THR A 61 -11.87 1.55 10.22
C THR A 61 -12.45 1.46 8.82
N TYR A 62 -11.60 1.63 7.80
CA TYR A 62 -11.98 1.73 6.40
C TYR A 62 -11.51 0.49 5.62
N PRO A 63 -12.40 -0.48 5.35
CA PRO A 63 -12.11 -1.53 4.38
C PRO A 63 -12.40 -1.04 2.95
N PHE A 64 -11.38 -1.10 2.09
CA PHE A 64 -11.46 -0.80 0.67
C PHE A 64 -11.17 -2.05 -0.15
N GLU A 65 -12.05 -2.37 -1.10
CA GLU A 65 -11.85 -3.47 -2.05
C GLU A 65 -11.50 -2.91 -3.43
N TYR A 66 -10.39 -3.38 -3.98
CA TYR A 66 -9.87 -2.96 -5.28
C TYR A 66 -9.97 -4.14 -6.24
N PRO A 67 -10.78 -4.05 -7.31
CA PRO A 67 -10.78 -5.06 -8.35
C PRO A 67 -9.55 -4.91 -9.24
N ALA A 68 -9.09 -6.01 -9.84
CA ALA A 68 -7.98 -6.02 -10.81
C ALA A 68 -8.14 -5.00 -11.96
N SER A 69 -9.39 -4.67 -12.32
CA SER A 69 -9.72 -3.69 -13.37
C SER A 69 -9.47 -2.23 -12.97
N HIS A 70 -9.37 -1.93 -11.67
CA HIS A 70 -9.04 -0.60 -11.15
C HIS A 70 -7.56 -0.50 -10.83
N ALA A 71 -6.76 -0.61 -11.89
CA ALA A 71 -5.31 -0.61 -11.80
C ALA A 71 -4.70 0.70 -11.26
N TRP A 72 -5.47 1.74 -10.93
CA TRP A 72 -5.00 3.00 -10.33
C TRP A 72 -5.15 3.04 -8.80
N GLY A 73 -5.92 2.11 -8.20
CA GLY A 73 -6.18 2.08 -6.77
C GLY A 73 -5.02 1.47 -5.98
N LEU A 74 -4.83 0.15 -6.08
CA LEU A 74 -3.74 -0.58 -5.43
C LEU A 74 -2.71 -1.05 -6.47
N GLN A 75 -1.48 -0.55 -6.39
CA GLN A 75 -0.44 -0.77 -7.39
C GLN A 75 0.89 -1.25 -6.79
N PHE A 76 1.55 -2.20 -7.46
CA PHE A 76 2.89 -2.69 -7.14
C PHE A 76 3.87 -2.44 -8.29
N TYR A 77 5.10 -2.05 -7.97
CA TYR A 77 6.12 -1.57 -8.92
C TYR A 77 7.46 -2.32 -8.85
N GLY A 78 7.58 -3.41 -8.09
CA GLY A 78 8.87 -3.99 -7.70
C GLY A 78 9.80 -4.49 -8.81
N ASP A 79 9.31 -4.70 -10.04
CA ASP A 79 10.15 -5.10 -11.20
C ASP A 79 10.25 -4.01 -12.29
N GLY A 80 9.88 -2.77 -11.98
CA GLY A 80 9.91 -1.64 -12.92
C GLY A 80 8.63 -1.41 -13.73
N ASP A 81 7.71 -2.39 -13.77
CA ASP A 81 6.36 -2.21 -14.33
C ASP A 81 5.31 -2.05 -13.22
N ALA A 82 4.41 -1.09 -13.40
CA ALA A 82 3.23 -0.92 -12.56
C ALA A 82 2.24 -2.08 -12.77
N ARG A 83 1.80 -2.70 -11.68
CA ARG A 83 0.82 -3.80 -11.69
C ARG A 83 -0.32 -3.45 -10.74
N GLY A 84 -1.55 -3.38 -11.27
CA GLY A 84 -2.75 -3.32 -10.45
C GLY A 84 -2.95 -4.63 -9.69
N LEU A 85 -3.24 -4.54 -8.40
CA LEU A 85 -3.54 -5.70 -7.56
C LEU A 85 -5.05 -5.79 -7.30
N ASP A 86 -5.54 -7.02 -7.18
CA ASP A 86 -6.90 -7.35 -6.78
C ASP A 86 -6.91 -7.69 -5.30
N GLY A 87 -7.62 -6.94 -4.45
CA GLY A 87 -7.57 -7.21 -3.03
C GLY A 87 -8.18 -6.16 -2.13
N LYS A 88 -7.96 -6.36 -0.84
CA LYS A 88 -8.50 -5.54 0.23
C LYS A 88 -7.39 -4.77 0.92
N VAL A 89 -7.63 -3.47 1.14
CA VAL A 89 -6.84 -2.63 2.03
C VAL A 89 -7.73 -2.23 3.19
N THR A 90 -7.23 -2.35 4.41
CA THR A 90 -7.90 -1.83 5.61
C THR A 90 -7.06 -0.70 6.17
N VAL A 91 -7.64 0.48 6.37
CA VAL A 91 -6.99 1.61 7.03
C VAL A 91 -7.69 1.86 8.36
N VAL A 92 -6.92 2.06 9.42
CA VAL A 92 -7.40 2.50 10.74
C VAL A 92 -6.72 3.81 11.05
N ALA A 93 -7.50 4.88 11.17
CA ALA A 93 -7.00 6.18 11.59
C ALA A 93 -7.25 6.42 13.08
N SER A 94 -6.29 7.04 13.75
CA SER A 94 -6.36 7.52 15.13
C SER A 94 -5.67 8.88 15.26
N ASP A 95 -5.78 9.47 16.45
CA ASP A 95 -5.12 10.72 16.80
C ASP A 95 -5.54 11.88 15.86
N ASP A 96 -6.85 12.09 15.70
CA ASP A 96 -7.44 13.08 14.77
C ASP A 96 -7.07 12.83 13.28
N GLY A 97 -6.75 11.58 12.93
CA GLY A 97 -6.32 11.17 11.58
C GLY A 97 -4.81 11.30 11.34
N ASP A 98 -4.05 11.78 12.34
CA ASP A 98 -2.61 11.93 12.24
C ASP A 98 -1.87 10.60 12.26
N HIS A 99 -2.46 9.54 12.79
CA HIS A 99 -1.87 8.21 12.80
C HIS A 99 -2.71 7.26 11.97
N GLN A 100 -2.10 6.55 11.02
CA GLN A 100 -2.79 5.52 10.24
C GLN A 100 -2.04 4.20 10.29
N THR A 101 -2.78 3.12 10.58
CA THR A 101 -2.34 1.74 10.38
C THR A 101 -3.02 1.17 9.14
N ILE A 102 -2.24 0.59 8.24
CA ILE A 102 -2.69 0.07 6.96
C ILE A 102 -2.40 -1.43 6.92
N THR A 103 -3.36 -2.23 6.48
CA THR A 103 -3.20 -3.67 6.22
C THR A 103 -3.62 -3.97 4.79
N ILE A 104 -2.86 -4.83 4.10
CA ILE A 104 -3.07 -5.18 2.69
C ILE A 104 -3.15 -6.69 2.57
N ASP A 105 -4.21 -7.19 1.94
CA ASP A 105 -4.35 -8.57 1.48
C ASP A 105 -4.79 -8.53 0.02
N ALA A 106 -3.88 -8.84 -0.89
CA ALA A 106 -4.14 -8.72 -2.32
C ALA A 106 -3.46 -9.81 -3.12
N LYS A 107 -3.84 -9.92 -4.39
CA LYS A 107 -3.29 -10.87 -5.34
C LYS A 107 -3.10 -10.24 -6.71
N TYR A 108 -2.19 -10.84 -7.46
CA TYR A 108 -1.99 -10.56 -8.86
C TYR A 108 -2.02 -11.85 -9.65
N GLN A 109 -2.87 -11.91 -10.67
CA GLN A 109 -2.97 -13.05 -11.57
C GLN A 109 -3.18 -12.60 -13.01
N LYS A 110 -2.09 -12.45 -13.76
CA LYS A 110 -2.14 -12.12 -15.21
C LYS A 110 -2.37 -13.34 -16.09
N VAL A 111 -1.89 -14.50 -15.66
CA VAL A 111 -1.96 -15.76 -16.41
C VAL A 111 -2.58 -16.82 -15.51
N ALA A 112 -3.50 -17.62 -16.04
CA ALA A 112 -4.09 -18.74 -15.33
C ALA A 112 -2.98 -19.62 -14.69
N GLY A 113 -3.06 -19.82 -13.37
CA GLY A 113 -2.07 -20.60 -12.61
C GLY A 113 -0.79 -19.86 -12.20
N LYS A 114 -0.66 -18.56 -12.50
CA LYS A 114 0.41 -17.69 -11.96
C LYS A 114 -0.17 -16.62 -11.04
N GLU A 115 -0.56 -17.04 -9.85
CA GLU A 115 -1.04 -16.17 -8.78
C GLU A 115 0.10 -15.80 -7.83
N TYR A 116 0.25 -14.50 -7.59
CA TYR A 116 1.11 -13.94 -6.57
C TYR A 116 0.24 -13.34 -5.48
N VAL A 117 0.49 -13.67 -4.22
CA VAL A 117 -0.25 -13.15 -3.07
C VAL A 117 0.62 -12.14 -2.34
N PHE A 118 0.06 -10.97 -2.07
CA PHE A 118 0.66 -9.82 -1.42
C PHE A 118 0.03 -9.65 -0.05
N LYS A 119 0.86 -9.68 0.99
CA LYS A 119 0.45 -9.34 2.36
C LYS A 119 1.33 -8.22 2.87
N GLY A 120 0.72 -7.12 3.28
CA GLY A 120 1.46 -5.96 3.73
C GLY A 120 0.85 -5.30 4.94
N SER A 121 1.67 -4.54 5.65
CA SER A 121 1.25 -3.67 6.73
C SER A 121 2.09 -2.41 6.74
N ALA A 122 1.49 -1.27 7.05
CA ALA A 122 2.20 -0.01 7.21
C ALA A 122 1.68 0.76 8.42
N VAL A 123 2.54 1.60 8.98
CA VAL A 123 2.21 2.54 10.03
C VAL A 123 2.77 3.90 9.63
N ILE A 124 1.92 4.92 9.58
CA ILE A 124 2.31 6.30 9.23
C ILE A 124 1.78 7.29 10.24
N GLN A 125 2.56 8.35 10.47
CA GLN A 125 2.25 9.44 11.39
C GLN A 125 2.47 10.78 10.68
N TYR A 126 1.53 11.71 10.84
CA TYR A 126 1.68 13.11 10.45
C TYR A 126 2.80 13.77 11.28
N ILE A 127 3.71 14.43 10.59
CA ILE A 127 4.81 15.20 11.16
C ILE A 127 4.67 16.65 10.64
N PRO A 128 4.37 17.62 11.52
CA PRO A 128 4.20 19.03 11.16
C PRO A 128 5.49 19.71 10.69
#